data_AF-A0A7S0RZB5-F1
#
_entry.id   AF-A0A7S0RZB5-F1
#
_cell.length_a   1.000
_cell.length_b   1.000
_cell.length_c   1.000
_cell.angle_alpha   90.00
_cell.angle_beta   90.00
_cell.angle_gamma   90.00
#
_symmetry.space_group_name_H-M   'P 1'
#
loop_
_entity.id
_entity.type
_entity.pdbx_description
1 polymer ?
#
loop_
_entity_poly.entity_id
_entity_poly.type
_entity_poly.pdbx_seq_one_letter_code
_entity_poly.pdbx_strand_id
1 'polypeptide(L)'
;VERRLRQFQPQGLVSVLRAYAALRHVPEDMSLLDRLGEEIGYHADTLRPQGTTNTLWAYATLGYTPQVALMRRLGRAVGHNAASASVQNLALTLWAYATLAY
;
A
#
# COMPACT_ATOMS: atom_id res chain seq x y z
N VAL A 1 -3.23 6.01 19.66
CA VAL A 1 -2.71 6.03 18.26
C VAL A 1 -3.85 6.11 17.24
N GLU A 2 -4.96 5.40 17.44
CA GLU A 2 -6.15 5.39 16.55
C GLU A 2 -6.68 6.77 16.12
N ARG A 3 -6.75 7.74 17.04
CA ARG A 3 -7.27 9.08 16.74
C ARG A 3 -6.37 9.92 15.82
N ARG A 4 -5.07 9.60 15.73
CA ARG A 4 -4.11 10.35 14.89
C ARG A 4 -4.06 9.84 13.45
N LEU A 5 -4.31 8.56 13.20
CA LEU A 5 -4.24 7.98 11.86
C LEU A 5 -5.25 8.60 10.89
N ARG A 6 -6.47 8.92 11.37
CA ARG A 6 -7.50 9.62 10.57
C ARG A 6 -7.21 11.08 10.27
N GLN A 7 -6.22 11.68 10.93
CA GLN A 7 -5.78 13.07 10.65
C GLN A 7 -4.66 13.12 9.61
N PHE A 8 -4.02 11.99 9.29
CA PHE A 8 -3.00 11.96 8.26
C PHE A 8 -3.66 11.92 6.89
N GLN A 9 -3.17 12.78 5.99
CA GLN A 9 -3.46 12.62 4.57
C GLN A 9 -3.04 11.20 4.12
N PRO A 10 -3.79 10.55 3.22
CA PRO A 10 -3.50 9.19 2.77
C PRO A 10 -2.04 8.97 2.33
N GLN A 11 -1.41 9.99 1.72
CA GLN A 11 0.01 9.96 1.33
C GLN A 11 0.98 9.88 2.51
N GLY A 12 0.62 10.46 3.67
CA GLY A 12 1.39 10.34 4.90
C GLY A 12 1.43 8.89 5.40
N LEU A 13 0.30 8.19 5.35
CA LEU A 13 0.22 6.78 5.74
C LEU A 13 1.04 5.88 4.80
N VAL A 14 0.97 6.12 3.49
CA VAL A 14 1.81 5.44 2.50
C VAL A 14 3.30 5.67 2.81
N SER A 15 3.67 6.88 3.20
CA SER A 15 5.06 7.22 3.53
C SER A 15 5.57 6.48 4.76
N VAL A 16 4.73 6.31 5.78
CA VAL A 16 5.05 5.50 6.98
C VAL A 16 5.23 4.04 6.61
N LEU A 17 4.30 3.45 5.86
CA LEU A 17 4.38 2.06 5.43
C LEU A 17 5.64 1.81 4.58
N ARG A 18 5.94 2.73 3.66
CA ARG A 18 7.15 2.68 2.84
C ARG A 18 8.43 2.82 3.66
N ALA A 19 8.42 3.61 4.74
CA ALA A 19 9.58 3.77 5.62
C ALA A 19 9.92 2.45 6.34
N TYR A 20 8.91 1.74 6.87
CA TYR A 20 9.12 0.40 7.43
C TYR A 20 9.76 -0.56 6.43
N ALA A 21 9.23 -0.57 5.20
CA ALA A 21 9.76 -1.42 4.13
C ALA A 21 11.20 -1.04 3.73
N ALA A 22 11.49 0.26 3.61
CA ALA A 22 12.83 0.75 3.28
C ALA A 22 13.87 0.42 4.37
N LEU A 23 13.45 0.47 5.64
CA LEU A 23 14.28 0.08 6.78
C LEU A 23 14.39 -1.44 6.95
N ARG A 24 13.62 -2.23 6.16
CA ARG A 24 13.42 -3.67 6.34
C ARG A 24 13.07 -4.01 7.79
N HIS A 25 12.37 -3.10 8.44
CA HIS A 25 11.96 -3.23 9.82
C HIS A 25 10.49 -3.58 9.83
N VAL A 26 10.20 -4.77 10.33
CA VAL A 26 8.82 -5.20 10.55
C VAL A 26 8.45 -4.77 11.97
N PRO A 27 7.38 -3.98 12.16
CA PRO A 27 6.97 -3.55 13.48
C PRO A 27 6.63 -4.77 14.35
N GLU A 28 6.92 -4.67 15.65
CA GLU A 28 6.60 -5.73 16.62
C GLU A 28 5.09 -6.04 16.64
N ASP A 29 4.27 -5.00 16.49
CA ASP A 29 2.83 -5.10 16.33
C ASP A 29 2.46 -5.13 14.82
N MET A 30 2.33 -6.33 14.27
CA MET A 30 1.91 -6.56 12.89
C MET A 30 0.52 -5.97 12.57
N SER A 31 -0.36 -5.81 13.57
CA SER A 31 -1.67 -5.19 13.37
C SER A 31 -1.56 -3.71 12.99
N LEU A 32 -0.40 -3.08 13.19
CA LEU A 32 -0.12 -1.75 12.65
C LEU A 32 -0.12 -1.76 11.12
N LEU A 33 0.45 -2.78 10.48
CA LEU A 33 0.50 -2.90 9.02
C LEU A 33 -0.90 -3.11 8.44
N ASP A 34 -1.74 -3.89 9.12
CA ASP A 34 -3.16 -4.05 8.77
C ASP A 34 -3.90 -2.72 8.86
N ARG A 35 -3.81 -2.03 10.00
CA ARG A 35 -4.51 -0.75 10.23
C ARG A 35 -4.08 0.34 9.25
N LEU A 36 -2.77 0.44 8.95
CA LEU A 36 -2.27 1.35 7.92
C LEU A 36 -2.85 0.99 6.55
N GLY A 37 -2.86 -0.29 6.22
CA GLY A 37 -3.43 -0.81 4.98
C GLY A 37 -4.91 -0.50 4.82
N GLU A 38 -5.70 -0.75 5.84
CA GLU A 38 -7.14 -0.50 5.82
C GLU A 38 -7.45 0.98 5.59
N GLU A 39 -6.76 1.88 6.30
CA GLU A 39 -6.97 3.31 6.13
C GLU A 39 -6.50 3.80 4.75
N ILE A 40 -5.33 3.32 4.26
CA ILE A 40 -4.87 3.59 2.89
C ILE A 40 -5.90 3.07 1.87
N GLY A 41 -6.43 1.86 2.10
CA GLY A 41 -7.41 1.19 1.25
C GLY A 41 -8.77 1.89 1.22
N TYR A 42 -9.16 2.52 2.32
CA TYR A 42 -10.37 3.35 2.39
C TYR A 42 -10.25 4.59 1.50
N HIS A 43 -9.06 5.19 1.42
CA HIS A 43 -8.80 6.37 0.59
C HIS A 43 -8.13 6.03 -0.76
N ALA A 44 -8.14 4.76 -1.18
CA ALA A 44 -7.36 4.29 -2.33
C ALA A 44 -7.70 5.02 -3.64
N ASP A 45 -8.97 5.39 -3.83
CA ASP A 45 -9.44 6.10 -5.03
C ASP A 45 -8.96 7.56 -5.09
N THR A 46 -8.51 8.12 -3.95
CA THR A 46 -7.95 9.48 -3.86
C THR A 46 -6.43 9.49 -4.03
N LEU A 47 -5.78 8.31 -4.02
CA LEU A 47 -4.34 8.20 -4.18
C LEU A 47 -3.96 8.38 -5.65
N ARG A 48 -2.89 9.15 -5.87
CA ARG A 48 -2.15 9.08 -7.13
C ARG A 48 -1.65 7.65 -7.35
N PRO A 49 -1.48 7.17 -8.60
CA PRO A 49 -1.04 5.79 -8.89
C PRO A 49 0.24 5.35 -8.15
N GLN A 50 1.17 6.27 -7.90
CA GLN A 50 2.37 6.01 -7.09
C GLN A 50 2.07 5.61 -5.64
N GLY A 51 1.00 6.15 -5.03
CA GLY A 51 0.61 5.83 -3.65
C GLY A 51 0.20 4.37 -3.51
N THR A 52 -0.65 3.90 -4.40
CA THR A 52 -1.10 2.50 -4.44
C THR A 52 0.06 1.55 -4.78
N THR A 53 0.90 1.94 -5.74
CA THR A 53 2.12 1.19 -6.10
C THR A 53 3.07 1.06 -4.90
N ASN A 54 3.37 2.16 -4.21
CA ASN A 54 4.27 2.17 -3.06
C ASN A 54 3.73 1.35 -1.88
N THR A 55 2.40 1.33 -1.72
CA THR A 55 1.74 0.50 -0.70
C THR A 55 1.95 -0.98 -0.99
N LEU A 56 1.68 -1.42 -2.22
CA LEU A 56 1.88 -2.81 -2.63
C LEU A 56 3.36 -3.21 -2.57
N TRP A 57 4.25 -2.35 -3.03
CA TRP A 57 5.69 -2.56 -2.95
C TRP A 57 6.17 -2.70 -1.50
N ALA A 58 5.66 -1.89 -0.59
CA ALA A 58 6.04 -1.95 0.82
C ALA A 58 5.62 -3.27 1.45
N TYR A 59 4.39 -3.74 1.19
CA TYR A 59 3.94 -5.06 1.65
C TYR A 59 4.78 -6.21 1.10
N ALA A 60 5.04 -6.21 -0.22
CA ALA A 60 5.90 -7.20 -0.85
C ALA A 60 7.32 -7.22 -0.26
N THR A 61 7.90 -6.04 -0.02
CA THR A 61 9.25 -5.90 0.55
C THR A 61 9.32 -6.36 2.01
N LEU A 62 8.26 -6.13 2.79
CA LEU A 62 8.15 -6.61 4.16
C LEU A 62 7.81 -8.12 4.23
N GLY A 63 7.51 -8.77 3.11
CA GLY A 63 7.04 -10.16 3.08
C GLY A 63 5.69 -10.33 3.79
N TYR A 64 4.91 -9.27 3.90
CA TYR A 64 3.64 -9.26 4.63
C TYR A 64 2.50 -9.20 3.63
N THR A 65 1.67 -10.25 3.59
CA THR A 65 0.50 -10.31 2.71
C THR A 65 -0.72 -9.79 3.47
N PRO A 66 -1.24 -8.60 3.13
CA PRO A 66 -2.43 -8.07 3.78
C PRO A 66 -3.69 -8.82 3.33
N GLN A 67 -4.81 -8.55 3.99
CA GLN A 67 -6.08 -9.18 3.68
C GLN A 67 -6.47 -9.03 2.19
N VAL A 68 -7.04 -10.10 1.63
CA VAL A 68 -7.49 -10.17 0.23
C VAL A 68 -8.41 -9.00 -0.15
N ALA A 69 -9.27 -8.55 0.78
CA ALA A 69 -10.16 -7.41 0.56
C ALA A 69 -9.41 -6.10 0.30
N LEU A 70 -8.29 -5.86 0.99
CA LEU A 70 -7.43 -4.71 0.76
C LEU A 70 -6.73 -4.83 -0.60
N MET A 71 -6.15 -5.99 -0.90
CA MET A 71 -5.49 -6.24 -2.20
C MET A 71 -6.45 -5.97 -3.37
N ARG A 72 -7.71 -6.42 -3.29
CA ARG A 72 -8.73 -6.11 -4.32
C ARG A 72 -9.01 -4.62 -4.45
N ARG A 73 -9.08 -3.86 -3.34
CA ARG A 73 -9.30 -2.42 -3.37
C ARG A 73 -8.14 -1.70 -4.05
N LEU A 74 -6.91 -2.01 -3.64
CA LEU A 74 -5.70 -1.44 -4.24
C LEU A 74 -5.61 -1.80 -5.73
N GLY A 75 -5.95 -3.03 -6.12
CA GLY A 75 -5.99 -3.46 -7.52
C GLY A 75 -7.00 -2.68 -8.37
N ARG A 76 -8.21 -2.44 -7.84
CA ARG A 76 -9.18 -1.58 -8.53
C ARG A 76 -8.68 -0.15 -8.69
N ALA A 77 -8.07 0.42 -7.65
CA ALA A 77 -7.51 1.77 -7.71
C ALA A 77 -6.35 1.87 -8.72
N VAL A 78 -5.52 0.83 -8.86
CA VAL A 78 -4.50 0.74 -9.92
C VAL A 78 -5.17 0.69 -11.29
N GLY A 79 -6.17 -0.17 -11.48
CA GLY A 79 -6.88 -0.29 -12.76
C GLY A 79 -7.53 1.03 -13.20
N HIS A 80 -8.16 1.75 -12.27
CA HIS A 80 -8.76 3.05 -12.53
C HIS A 80 -7.72 4.11 -12.95
N ASN A 81 -6.52 4.05 -12.37
CA ASN A 81 -5.44 4.99 -12.64
C ASN A 81 -4.41 4.49 -13.66
N ALA A 82 -4.66 3.36 -14.33
CA ALA A 82 -3.67 2.70 -15.17
C ALA A 82 -3.23 3.57 -16.35
N ALA A 83 -4.17 4.31 -16.94
CA ALA A 83 -3.90 5.20 -18.07
C ALA A 83 -3.01 6.42 -17.72
N SER A 84 -3.00 6.83 -16.45
CA SER A 84 -2.18 7.94 -15.93
C SER A 84 -0.94 7.47 -15.17
N ALA A 85 -0.78 6.15 -14.98
CA ALA A 85 0.37 5.57 -14.31
C ALA A 85 1.57 5.49 -15.27
N SER A 86 2.77 5.75 -14.74
CA SER A 86 3.99 5.44 -15.49
C SER A 86 4.15 3.93 -15.66
N VAL A 87 4.84 3.52 -16.73
CA VAL A 87 5.19 2.10 -16.97
C VAL A 87 5.92 1.50 -15.76
N GLN A 88 6.79 2.27 -15.12
CA GLN A 88 7.49 1.85 -13.91
C GLN A 88 6.54 1.53 -12.75
N ASN A 89 5.49 2.35 -12.55
CA ASN A 89 4.50 2.09 -11.49
C ASN A 89 3.71 0.81 -11.75
N LEU A 90 3.34 0.56 -13.00
CA LEU A 90 2.63 -0.66 -13.39
C LEU A 90 3.52 -1.89 -13.23
N ALA A 91 4.79 -1.81 -13.64
CA ALA A 91 5.76 -2.90 -13.48
C ALA A 91 6.00 -3.23 -11.99
N LEU A 92 6.19 -2.21 -11.13
CA LEU A 92 6.35 -2.40 -9.69
C LEU A 92 5.10 -2.98 -9.04
N THR A 93 3.92 -2.55 -9.50
CA THR A 93 2.65 -3.10 -9.03
C THR A 93 2.54 -4.59 -9.36
N LEU A 94 2.83 -4.98 -10.61
CA LEU A 94 2.82 -6.38 -11.03
C LEU A 94 3.85 -7.22 -10.29
N TRP A 95 5.06 -6.69 -10.11
CA TRP A 95 6.10 -7.35 -9.31
C TRP A 95 5.65 -7.57 -7.87
N ALA A 96 5.00 -6.58 -7.24
CA ALA A 96 4.50 -6.70 -5.89
C ALA A 96 3.40 -7.76 -5.78
N TYR A 97 2.44 -7.79 -6.71
CA TYR A 97 1.42 -8.84 -6.78
C TYR A 97 2.03 -10.24 -6.92
N ALA A 98 2.99 -10.41 -7.83
CA ALA A 98 3.67 -11.68 -8.05
C ALA A 98 4.46 -12.13 -6.81
N THR A 99 5.14 -11.20 -6.13
CA THR A 99 5.91 -11.47 -4.91
C THR A 99 5.02 -11.89 -3.74
N LEU A 100 3.82 -11.32 -3.66
CA LEU A 100 2.80 -11.66 -2.66
C LEU A 100 1.98 -12.91 -3.03
N ALA A 101 2.26 -13.54 -4.17
CA ALA A 101 1.52 -14.70 -4.70
C ALA A 101 -0.01 -14.46 -4.76
N TYR A 102 -0.42 -13.28 -5.22
CA TYR A 102 -1.82 -12.84 -5.30
C TYR A 102 -2.38 -12.87 -6.73
#